data_AF-X0W2Y3-F1
#
_entry.id   AF-X0W2Y3-F1
#
_cell.length_a   1.000
_cell.length_b   1.000
_cell.length_c   1.000
_cell.angle_alpha   90.00
_cell.angle_beta   90.00
_cell.angle_gamma   90.00
#
_symmetry.space_group_name_H-M   'P 1'
#
loop_
_entity.id
_entity.type
_entity.pdbx_description
1 polymer ?
#
loop_
_entity_poly.entity_id
_entity_poly.type
_entity_poly.pdbx_seq_one_letter_code
_entity_poly.pdbx_strand_id
1 'polypeptide(L)'
;MDILDIIQEEFIIHEPLLSVINEEVLKYMKKYDHGDSIQYIFEASGIRYTVNIWHDDRHHDIGVYEVEFAVDEQKNSGHRTGKDLKHLNSVLQTVTDIVENEVKAKGIKKIKMEGATGEQDIESGESGFFGTPLRAKLYLRYLRNRYPDEAVNDAGRYIWLDMTQVYPELYKDSSNADAIIKLLVKLSDANEDEAGIRRGLAGQDDNSDFSV
;
A
#
# COMPACT_ATOMS: atom_id res chain seq x y z
N MET A 1 11.90 23.15 44.83
CA MET A 1 12.06 22.81 43.41
C MET A 1 11.69 21.35 43.33
N ASP A 2 10.46 21.09 42.89
CA ASP A 2 9.80 19.80 43.02
C ASP A 2 10.28 18.88 41.89
N ILE A 3 10.34 17.56 42.11
CA ILE A 3 10.74 16.60 41.06
C ILE A 3 9.78 16.65 39.85
N LEU A 4 8.56 17.15 40.07
CA LEU A 4 7.57 17.40 39.02
C LEU A 4 7.90 18.61 38.13
N ASP A 5 8.72 19.56 38.60
CA ASP A 5 9.17 20.71 37.78
C ASP A 5 10.29 20.30 36.82
N ILE A 6 11.09 19.28 37.16
CA ILE A 6 12.16 18.76 36.29
C ILE A 6 11.59 17.90 35.14
N ILE A 7 10.41 17.29 35.34
CA ILE A 7 9.77 16.42 34.34
C ILE A 7 8.95 17.24 33.32
N GLN A 8 8.65 18.52 33.59
CA GLN A 8 7.90 19.37 32.67
C GLN A 8 8.75 20.15 31.66
N GLU A 9 10.09 20.21 31.82
CA GLU A 9 10.97 20.92 30.87
C GLU A 9 11.49 20.07 29.69
N GLU A 10 11.29 18.74 29.67
CA GLU A 10 11.75 17.86 28.57
C GLU A 10 10.67 17.38 27.58
N PHE A 11 9.42 17.86 27.70
CA PHE A 11 8.34 17.49 26.77
C PHE A 11 7.66 18.71 26.13
N ILE A 12 8.47 19.65 25.65
CA ILE A 12 8.02 20.61 24.65
C ILE A 12 8.32 20.01 23.27
N ILE A 13 7.39 19.19 22.77
CA ILE A 13 7.32 18.85 21.35
C ILE A 13 6.78 20.08 20.63
N HIS A 14 7.66 21.04 20.33
CA HIS A 14 7.40 21.99 19.26
C HIS A 14 7.55 21.26 17.92
N GLU A 15 6.47 21.15 17.16
CA GLU A 15 6.51 20.82 15.72
C GLU A 15 7.44 21.77 14.93
N PRO A 16 7.83 21.44 13.68
CA PRO A 16 8.29 20.17 13.15
C PRO A 16 9.72 20.36 12.62
N LEU A 17 10.74 19.93 13.37
CA LEU A 17 12.13 19.94 12.89
C LEU A 17 12.46 18.65 12.14
N LEU A 18 11.80 18.46 10.99
CA LEU A 18 12.42 17.85 9.83
C LEU A 18 12.15 18.77 8.66
N SER A 19 12.96 19.83 8.59
CA SER A 19 13.35 20.44 7.33
C SER A 19 13.48 19.35 6.27
N VAL A 20 12.72 19.49 5.17
CA VAL A 20 12.85 18.78 3.89
C VAL A 20 14.14 17.96 3.85
N ILE A 21 14.09 16.70 4.29
CA ILE A 21 15.09 15.75 3.82
C ILE A 21 14.76 15.68 2.33
N ASN A 22 15.66 16.17 1.48
CA ASN A 22 15.59 15.90 0.04
C ASN A 22 15.78 14.38 -0.11
N GLU A 23 14.69 13.64 0.07
CA GLU A 23 14.57 12.20 -0.11
C GLU A 23 14.34 11.98 -1.60
N GLU A 24 15.33 11.41 -2.26
CA GLU A 24 15.29 11.20 -3.70
C GLU A 24 14.49 9.93 -3.99
N VAL A 25 13.44 10.06 -4.82
CA VAL A 25 12.80 8.90 -5.44
C VAL A 25 13.85 8.26 -6.35
N LEU A 26 14.24 7.04 -6.01
CA LEU A 26 15.26 6.31 -6.75
C LEU A 26 14.68 5.86 -8.08
N LYS A 27 15.54 5.79 -9.10
CA LYS A 27 15.13 5.24 -10.40
C LYS A 27 14.75 3.77 -10.25
N TYR A 28 13.54 3.43 -10.69
CA TYR A 28 13.02 2.07 -10.70
C TYR A 28 12.64 1.62 -12.11
N MET A 29 12.44 0.31 -12.27
CA MET A 29 12.04 -0.34 -13.51
C MET A 29 10.91 -1.33 -13.24
N LYS A 30 9.84 -1.27 -14.02
CA LYS A 30 8.81 -2.31 -14.06
C LYS A 30 9.39 -3.55 -14.73
N LYS A 31 9.39 -4.67 -14.03
CA LYS A 31 9.91 -5.96 -14.52
C LYS A 31 8.83 -6.77 -15.23
N TYR A 32 7.63 -6.83 -14.67
CA TYR A 32 6.46 -7.44 -15.31
C TYR A 32 5.14 -6.85 -14.77
N ASP A 33 4.06 -7.08 -15.54
CA ASP A 33 2.68 -6.71 -15.23
C ASP A 33 1.75 -7.81 -15.75
N HIS A 34 1.32 -8.69 -14.84
CA HIS A 34 0.42 -9.80 -15.11
C HIS A 34 -0.90 -9.57 -14.40
N GLY A 35 -1.72 -8.66 -14.92
CA GLY A 35 -3.09 -8.37 -14.45
C GLY A 35 -3.15 -8.00 -12.97
N ASP A 36 -3.17 -9.04 -12.14
CA ASP A 36 -3.27 -9.04 -10.69
C ASP A 36 -1.90 -9.11 -9.98
N SER A 37 -0.78 -9.07 -10.69
CA SER A 37 0.56 -9.00 -10.08
C SER A 37 1.52 -8.12 -10.89
N ILE A 38 2.13 -7.15 -10.23
CA ILE A 38 3.07 -6.20 -10.81
C ILE A 38 4.36 -6.24 -10.00
N GLN A 39 5.50 -6.30 -10.68
CA GLN A 39 6.81 -6.27 -10.03
C GLN A 39 7.65 -5.11 -10.55
N TYR A 40 8.28 -4.42 -9.61
CA TYR A 40 9.26 -3.37 -9.84
C TYR A 40 10.59 -3.73 -9.19
N ILE A 41 11.67 -3.21 -9.76
CA ILE A 41 13.02 -3.30 -9.18
C ILE A 41 13.66 -1.93 -9.12
N PHE A 42 14.45 -1.68 -8.08
CA PHE A 42 15.29 -0.49 -7.96
C PHE A 42 16.54 -0.78 -7.13
N GLU A 43 17.52 0.12 -7.18
CA GLU A 43 18.75 -0.01 -6.40
C GLU A 43 18.89 1.17 -5.42
N ALA A 44 19.18 0.85 -4.16
CA ALA A 44 19.47 1.83 -3.12
C ALA A 44 20.81 1.49 -2.47
N SER A 45 21.80 2.38 -2.56
CA SER A 45 23.11 2.21 -1.90
C SER A 45 23.78 0.84 -2.17
N GLY A 46 23.69 0.34 -3.40
CA GLY A 46 24.26 -0.97 -3.81
C GLY A 46 23.42 -2.18 -3.41
N ILE A 47 22.20 -2.00 -2.91
CA ILE A 47 21.25 -3.07 -2.58
C ILE A 47 20.11 -3.03 -3.57
N ARG A 48 19.83 -4.16 -4.23
CA ARG A 48 18.66 -4.29 -5.10
C ARG A 48 17.42 -4.60 -4.28
N TYR A 49 16.37 -3.84 -4.54
CA TYR A 49 15.05 -4.01 -3.98
C TYR A 49 14.09 -4.50 -5.07
N THR A 50 13.18 -5.38 -4.67
CA THR A 50 12.03 -5.80 -5.47
C THR A 50 10.76 -5.35 -4.75
N VAL A 51 9.83 -4.75 -5.48
CA VAL A 51 8.48 -4.37 -5.00
C VAL A 51 7.45 -5.17 -5.77
N ASN A 52 6.59 -5.89 -5.07
CA ASN A 52 5.46 -6.61 -5.63
C ASN A 52 4.18 -5.92 -5.20
N ILE A 53 3.29 -5.63 -6.15
CA ILE A 53 1.93 -5.16 -5.92
C ILE A 53 1.01 -6.21 -6.53
N TRP A 54 0.23 -6.89 -5.69
CA TRP A 54 -0.52 -8.05 -6.15
C TRP A 54 -1.88 -8.20 -5.47
N HIS A 55 -2.79 -8.88 -6.16
CA HIS A 55 -4.11 -9.27 -5.69
C HIS A 55 -4.24 -10.78 -5.85
N ASP A 56 -4.74 -11.48 -4.83
CA ASP A 56 -5.15 -12.88 -4.91
C ASP A 56 -6.57 -13.00 -4.38
N ASP A 57 -7.51 -13.28 -5.28
CA ASP A 57 -8.94 -13.41 -5.03
C ASP A 57 -9.28 -14.46 -3.94
N ARG A 58 -8.34 -15.35 -3.59
CA ARG A 58 -8.51 -16.35 -2.51
C ARG A 58 -8.15 -15.80 -1.13
N HIS A 59 -7.37 -14.72 -1.06
CA HIS A 59 -6.77 -14.21 0.18
C HIS A 59 -7.08 -12.72 0.43
N HIS A 60 -7.46 -11.97 -0.60
CA HIS A 60 -7.71 -10.54 -0.54
C HIS A 60 -9.18 -10.23 -0.84
N ASP A 61 -9.78 -9.33 -0.06
CA ASP A 61 -11.07 -8.76 -0.42
C ASP A 61 -10.96 -8.06 -1.78
N ILE A 62 -12.06 -8.07 -2.54
CA ILE A 62 -12.14 -7.45 -3.86
C ILE A 62 -11.65 -5.99 -3.79
N GLY A 63 -10.63 -5.67 -4.61
CA GLY A 63 -10.05 -4.33 -4.69
C GLY A 63 -8.98 -3.99 -3.64
N VAL A 64 -8.58 -4.97 -2.82
CA VAL A 64 -7.42 -4.86 -1.93
C VAL A 64 -6.19 -5.45 -2.63
N TYR A 65 -5.15 -4.66 -2.80
CA TYR A 65 -3.84 -5.13 -3.27
C TYR A 65 -2.86 -5.16 -2.12
N GLU A 66 -2.02 -6.18 -2.06
CA GLU A 66 -0.93 -6.30 -1.12
C GLU A 66 0.37 -5.80 -1.75
N VAL A 67 1.10 -4.99 -0.99
CA VAL A 67 2.41 -4.45 -1.34
C VAL A 67 3.45 -5.10 -0.46
N GLU A 68 4.36 -5.82 -1.10
CA GLU A 68 5.54 -6.38 -0.49
C GLU A 68 6.78 -5.76 -1.10
N PHE A 69 7.80 -5.51 -0.30
CA PHE A 69 9.12 -5.23 -0.83
C PHE A 69 10.20 -5.98 -0.07
N ALA A 70 11.17 -6.45 -0.83
CA ALA A 70 12.23 -7.35 -0.41
C ALA A 70 13.56 -6.88 -0.98
N VAL A 71 14.65 -7.32 -0.37
CA VAL A 71 15.99 -7.17 -0.95
C VAL A 71 16.42 -8.45 -1.62
N ASP A 72 17.20 -8.34 -2.69
CA ASP A 72 17.89 -9.49 -3.28
C ASP A 72 18.70 -10.21 -2.20
N GLU A 73 18.73 -11.54 -2.25
CA GLU A 73 19.44 -12.41 -1.31
C GLU A 73 18.93 -12.39 0.15
N GLN A 74 17.74 -11.83 0.42
CA GLN A 74 17.16 -11.93 1.75
C GLN A 74 17.00 -13.40 2.19
N LYS A 75 17.46 -13.72 3.40
CA LYS A 75 17.41 -15.09 3.95
C LYS A 75 16.02 -15.47 4.49
N ASN A 76 15.25 -14.47 4.92
CA ASN A 76 13.89 -14.61 5.45
C ASN A 76 13.19 -13.23 5.38
N SER A 77 11.88 -13.22 5.63
CA SER A 77 11.06 -11.98 5.59
C SER A 77 11.49 -10.93 6.62
N GLY A 78 12.09 -11.34 7.74
CA GLY A 78 12.62 -10.46 8.79
C GLY A 78 13.99 -9.84 8.51
N HIS A 79 14.61 -10.15 7.37
CA HIS A 79 15.96 -9.69 7.04
C HIS A 79 16.09 -8.15 7.06
N ARG A 80 17.15 -7.64 7.67
CA ARG A 80 17.45 -6.20 7.77
C ARG A 80 18.77 -5.91 7.06
N THR A 81 18.82 -4.84 6.27
CA THR A 81 20.02 -4.45 5.50
C THR A 81 21.13 -3.84 6.35
N GLY A 82 20.84 -3.47 7.60
CA GLY A 82 21.77 -2.80 8.51
C GLY A 82 22.10 -1.35 8.12
N LYS A 83 21.36 -0.78 7.15
CA LYS A 83 21.52 0.62 6.73
C LYS A 83 20.79 1.58 7.68
N ASP A 84 21.11 2.87 7.58
CA ASP A 84 20.55 3.92 8.42
C ASP A 84 19.11 4.31 8.03
N LEU A 85 18.51 5.22 8.83
CA LEU A 85 17.15 5.71 8.59
C LEU A 85 17.03 6.52 7.30
N LYS A 86 18.09 7.21 6.85
CA LYS A 86 18.06 7.97 5.61
C LYS A 86 17.90 7.05 4.41
N HIS A 87 18.61 5.91 4.43
CA HIS A 87 18.45 4.87 3.44
C HIS A 87 17.03 4.27 3.48
N LEU A 88 16.52 3.94 4.67
CA LEU A 88 15.15 3.43 4.80
C LEU A 88 14.10 4.40 4.24
N ASN A 89 14.21 5.70 4.55
CA ASN A 89 13.29 6.70 4.03
C ASN A 89 13.34 6.78 2.50
N SER A 90 14.53 6.74 1.90
CA SER A 90 14.67 6.75 0.43
C SER A 90 14.00 5.52 -0.21
N VAL A 91 14.13 4.35 0.43
CA VAL A 91 13.45 3.11 0.04
C VAL A 91 11.93 3.27 0.16
N LEU A 92 11.41 3.73 1.29
CA LEU A 92 9.97 3.93 1.50
C LEU A 92 9.38 4.96 0.55
N GLN A 93 10.10 6.06 0.30
CA GLN A 93 9.72 7.09 -0.67
C GLN A 93 9.63 6.53 -2.08
N THR A 94 10.58 5.69 -2.48
CA THR A 94 10.57 5.03 -3.80
C THR A 94 9.44 3.99 -3.92
N VAL A 95 9.25 3.15 -2.89
CA VAL A 95 8.13 2.18 -2.85
C VAL A 95 6.80 2.92 -2.92
N THR A 96 6.66 4.03 -2.21
CA THR A 96 5.44 4.81 -2.21
C THR A 96 5.16 5.43 -3.58
N ASP A 97 6.17 5.99 -4.26
CA ASP A 97 6.01 6.52 -5.62
C ASP A 97 5.53 5.44 -6.60
N ILE A 98 6.10 4.24 -6.52
CA ILE A 98 5.65 3.07 -7.32
C ILE A 98 4.19 2.74 -7.02
N VAL A 99 3.81 2.66 -5.74
CA VAL A 99 2.44 2.32 -5.31
C VAL A 99 1.44 3.37 -5.76
N GLU A 100 1.73 4.66 -5.57
CA GLU A 100 0.85 5.75 -5.98
C GLU A 100 0.62 5.76 -7.50
N ASN A 101 1.65 5.44 -8.28
CA ASN A 101 1.53 5.35 -9.73
C ASN A 101 0.60 4.20 -10.16
N GLU A 102 0.70 3.03 -9.52
CA GLU A 102 -0.20 1.91 -9.80
C GLU A 102 -1.62 2.12 -9.27
N VAL A 103 -1.77 2.79 -8.11
CA VAL A 103 -3.07 3.20 -7.59
C VAL A 103 -3.80 4.09 -8.59
N LYS A 104 -3.12 5.10 -9.13
CA LYS A 104 -3.68 6.01 -10.13
C LYS A 104 -3.97 5.30 -11.46
N ALA A 105 -3.06 4.44 -11.91
CA ALA A 105 -3.20 3.74 -13.20
C ALA A 105 -4.31 2.68 -13.19
N LYS A 106 -4.49 1.96 -12.07
CA LYS A 106 -5.41 0.81 -11.97
C LYS A 106 -6.65 1.07 -11.13
N GLY A 107 -6.73 2.22 -10.46
CA GLY A 107 -7.84 2.58 -9.57
C GLY A 107 -7.91 1.69 -8.32
N ILE A 108 -6.75 1.40 -7.72
CA ILE A 108 -6.65 0.54 -6.53
C ILE A 108 -7.16 1.29 -5.31
N LYS A 109 -8.24 0.80 -4.70
CA LYS A 109 -8.90 1.46 -3.57
C LYS A 109 -8.21 1.22 -2.24
N LYS A 110 -7.62 0.03 -2.04
CA LYS A 110 -7.01 -0.35 -0.76
C LYS A 110 -5.67 -1.02 -0.97
N ILE A 111 -4.69 -0.62 -0.17
CA ILE A 111 -3.36 -1.23 -0.12
C ILE A 111 -3.17 -1.90 1.24
N LYS A 112 -2.65 -3.12 1.26
CA LYS A 112 -2.20 -3.83 2.46
C LYS A 112 -0.69 -3.94 2.45
N MET A 113 -0.06 -3.72 3.60
CA MET A 113 1.38 -3.88 3.82
C MET A 113 1.64 -4.70 5.09
N GLU A 114 2.74 -5.44 5.13
CA GLU A 114 3.19 -6.16 6.32
C GLU A 114 4.60 -5.72 6.74
N GLY A 115 4.75 -5.31 8.01
CA GLY A 115 6.05 -5.17 8.65
C GLY A 115 6.48 -6.49 9.29
N ALA A 116 7.14 -7.36 8.52
CA ALA A 116 7.60 -8.67 9.00
C ALA A 116 8.49 -8.58 10.27
N THR A 117 8.29 -9.56 11.16
CA THR A 117 9.04 -9.75 12.41
C THR A 117 10.48 -10.18 12.12
N GLY A 118 11.46 -9.57 12.79
CA GLY A 118 12.86 -10.01 12.79
C GLY A 118 13.29 -10.62 14.13
N GLU A 119 14.53 -11.13 14.19
CA GLU A 119 15.10 -11.76 15.39
C GLU A 119 15.01 -10.87 16.64
N GLN A 120 15.29 -9.58 16.51
CA GLN A 120 15.19 -8.62 17.62
C GLN A 120 13.75 -8.40 18.13
N ASP A 121 12.74 -8.57 17.25
CA ASP A 121 11.34 -8.44 17.64
C ASP A 121 10.86 -9.69 18.39
N ILE A 122 11.50 -10.84 18.15
CA ILE A 122 11.28 -12.09 18.90
C ILE A 122 11.91 -11.99 20.28
N GLU A 123 13.14 -11.49 20.36
CA GLU A 123 13.88 -11.33 21.62
C GLU A 123 13.23 -10.31 22.57
N SER A 124 12.59 -9.27 22.04
CA SER A 124 11.88 -8.24 22.83
C SER A 124 10.45 -8.63 23.23
N GLY A 125 9.95 -9.78 22.79
CA GLY A 125 8.56 -10.20 23.00
C GLY A 125 7.53 -9.49 22.12
N GLU A 126 7.97 -8.72 21.12
CA GLU A 126 7.13 -8.00 20.16
C GLU A 126 6.68 -8.88 18.97
N SER A 127 6.96 -10.18 19.00
CA SER A 127 6.58 -11.15 17.95
C SER A 127 5.20 -11.81 18.15
N GLY A 128 4.41 -11.38 19.15
CA GLY A 128 3.09 -11.93 19.46
C GLY A 128 1.94 -11.32 18.64
N PHE A 129 0.73 -11.86 18.79
CA PHE A 129 -0.49 -11.41 18.08
C PHE A 129 -0.82 -9.91 18.27
N PHE A 130 -0.34 -9.31 19.37
CA PHE A 130 -0.49 -7.89 19.69
C PHE A 130 0.82 -7.08 19.57
N GLY A 131 1.92 -7.74 19.22
CA GLY A 131 3.20 -7.07 19.03
C GLY A 131 3.24 -6.41 17.65
N THR A 132 3.54 -5.11 17.61
CA THR A 132 3.86 -4.40 16.38
C THR A 132 5.37 -4.43 16.18
N PRO A 133 5.90 -5.18 15.20
CA PRO A 133 7.34 -5.24 14.96
C PRO A 133 7.93 -3.85 14.68
N LEU A 134 9.22 -3.65 14.97
CA LEU A 134 9.90 -2.39 14.72
C LEU A 134 9.71 -1.90 13.27
N ARG A 135 9.74 -2.84 12.32
CA ARG A 135 9.51 -2.55 10.91
C ARG A 135 8.12 -1.94 10.65
N ALA A 136 7.08 -2.55 11.23
CA ALA A 136 5.71 -2.03 11.11
C ALA A 136 5.59 -0.63 11.76
N LYS A 137 6.22 -0.41 12.92
CA LYS A 137 6.27 0.92 13.57
C LYS A 137 6.91 1.98 12.68
N LEU A 138 8.03 1.64 12.02
CA LEU A 138 8.73 2.54 11.11
C LEU A 138 7.90 2.87 9.87
N TYR A 139 7.25 1.87 9.26
CA TYR A 139 6.36 2.08 8.12
C TYR A 139 5.17 2.95 8.51
N LEU A 140 4.53 2.65 9.64
CA LEU A 140 3.39 3.40 10.15
C LEU A 140 3.74 4.87 10.40
N ARG A 141 4.90 5.13 11.02
CA ARG A 141 5.39 6.49 11.24
C ARG A 141 5.59 7.25 9.92
N TYR A 142 6.21 6.60 8.93
CA TYR A 142 6.41 7.20 7.61
C TYR A 142 5.06 7.50 6.91
N LEU A 143 4.13 6.55 6.95
CA LEU A 143 2.82 6.67 6.27
C LEU A 143 1.93 7.74 6.93
N ARG A 144 1.87 7.80 8.27
CA ARG A 144 1.10 8.83 8.99
C ARG A 144 1.67 10.24 8.83
N ASN A 145 2.97 10.37 8.53
CA ASN A 145 3.56 11.66 8.17
C ASN A 145 3.21 12.09 6.74
N ARG A 146 2.80 11.16 5.88
CA ARG A 146 2.55 11.40 4.44
C ARG A 146 1.07 11.53 4.11
N TYR A 147 0.22 10.73 4.75
CA TYR A 147 -1.20 10.60 4.45
C TYR A 147 -2.07 11.06 5.62
N PRO A 148 -3.32 11.47 5.36
CA PRO A 148 -4.26 11.80 6.43
C PRO A 148 -4.51 10.58 7.34
N ASP A 149 -4.70 10.82 8.63
CA ASP A 149 -4.82 9.76 9.64
C ASP A 149 -5.96 8.78 9.33
N GLU A 150 -7.09 9.28 8.82
CA GLU A 150 -8.24 8.47 8.43
C GLU A 150 -7.95 7.49 7.28
N ALA A 151 -6.89 7.73 6.49
CA ALA A 151 -6.47 6.84 5.41
C ALA A 151 -5.59 5.68 5.90
N VAL A 152 -5.02 5.75 7.11
CA VAL A 152 -4.02 4.81 7.61
C VAL A 152 -4.58 3.99 8.77
N ASN A 153 -4.82 2.70 8.54
CA ASN A 153 -5.27 1.76 9.56
C ASN A 153 -4.19 0.70 9.82
N ASP A 154 -4.05 0.23 11.07
CA ASP A 154 -3.09 -0.80 11.42
C ASP A 154 -3.63 -1.76 12.48
N ALA A 155 -3.18 -3.01 12.41
CA ALA A 155 -3.44 -4.04 13.41
C ALA A 155 -2.22 -4.96 13.54
N GLY A 156 -1.49 -4.83 14.66
CA GLY A 156 -0.28 -5.59 14.92
C GLY A 156 0.80 -5.29 13.87
N ARG A 157 1.10 -6.25 13.01
CA ARG A 157 2.11 -6.14 11.94
C ARG A 157 1.57 -5.66 10.59
N TYR A 158 0.25 -5.62 10.44
CA TYR A 158 -0.41 -5.29 9.19
C TYR A 158 -0.83 -3.82 9.18
N ILE A 159 -0.68 -3.18 8.01
CA ILE A 159 -1.07 -1.80 7.76
C ILE A 159 -1.95 -1.80 6.51
N TRP A 160 -3.06 -1.07 6.56
CA TRP A 160 -3.95 -0.84 5.43
C TRP A 160 -4.00 0.65 5.11
N LEU A 161 -3.95 0.97 3.82
CA LEU A 161 -4.14 2.31 3.31
C LEU A 161 -5.43 2.36 2.50
N ASP A 162 -6.34 3.27 2.89
CA ASP A 162 -7.53 3.60 2.11
C ASP A 162 -7.20 4.70 1.10
N MET A 163 -6.90 4.28 -0.13
CA MET A 163 -6.54 5.20 -1.21
C MET A 163 -7.72 6.04 -1.67
N THR A 164 -8.95 5.69 -1.29
CA THR A 164 -10.12 6.54 -1.56
C THR A 164 -10.16 7.78 -0.67
N GLN A 165 -9.50 7.74 0.50
CA GLN A 165 -9.29 8.92 1.34
C GLN A 165 -8.07 9.72 0.88
N VAL A 166 -7.04 9.06 0.33
CA VAL A 166 -5.83 9.73 -0.20
C VAL A 166 -6.10 10.46 -1.52
N TYR A 167 -6.84 9.82 -2.43
CA TYR A 167 -7.16 10.34 -3.77
C TYR A 167 -8.67 10.30 -4.04
N PRO A 168 -9.50 11.02 -3.27
CA PRO A 168 -10.95 10.95 -3.38
C PRO A 168 -11.44 11.31 -4.78
N GLU A 169 -10.77 12.21 -5.49
CA GLU A 169 -11.07 12.60 -6.87
C GLU A 169 -11.03 11.45 -7.88
N LEU A 170 -10.24 10.40 -7.64
CA LEU A 170 -10.19 9.23 -8.52
C LEU A 170 -11.46 8.35 -8.42
N TYR A 171 -12.26 8.53 -7.38
CA TYR A 171 -13.36 7.62 -7.03
C TYR A 171 -14.73 8.27 -6.93
N LYS A 172 -14.83 9.59 -7.17
CA LYS A 172 -16.10 10.35 -7.09
C LYS A 172 -17.16 9.89 -8.10
N ASP A 173 -16.74 9.35 -9.25
CA ASP A 173 -17.65 8.98 -10.35
C ASP A 173 -17.76 7.46 -10.59
N SER A 174 -17.03 6.62 -9.82
CA SER A 174 -17.17 5.16 -9.96
C SER A 174 -18.39 4.69 -9.17
N SER A 175 -19.55 4.59 -9.83
CA SER A 175 -20.70 3.90 -9.23
C SER A 175 -20.29 2.46 -8.88
N ASN A 176 -20.86 1.87 -7.82
CA ASN A 176 -20.63 0.46 -7.48
C ASN A 176 -20.91 -0.48 -8.67
N ALA A 177 -21.70 -0.06 -9.66
CA ALA A 177 -21.95 -0.81 -10.88
C ALA A 177 -20.68 -1.04 -11.69
N ASP A 178 -19.77 -0.07 -11.81
CA ASP A 178 -18.54 -0.20 -12.62
C ASP A 178 -17.56 -1.24 -12.04
N ALA A 179 -17.49 -1.31 -10.71
CA ALA A 179 -16.71 -2.34 -10.02
C ALA A 179 -17.33 -3.74 -10.20
N ILE A 180 -18.67 -3.83 -10.18
CA ILE A 180 -19.41 -5.08 -10.43
C ILE A 180 -19.24 -5.51 -11.90
N ILE A 181 -19.27 -4.58 -12.86
CA ILE A 181 -19.05 -4.85 -14.29
C ILE A 181 -17.66 -5.43 -14.51
N LYS A 182 -16.61 -4.79 -13.96
CA LYS A 182 -15.24 -5.29 -14.08
C LYS A 182 -15.07 -6.67 -13.45
N LEU A 183 -15.76 -6.95 -12.34
CA LEU A 183 -15.77 -8.26 -11.71
C LEU A 183 -16.47 -9.31 -12.60
N LEU A 184 -17.61 -8.97 -13.20
CA LEU A 184 -18.34 -9.86 -14.10
C LEU A 184 -17.55 -10.16 -15.38
N VAL A 185 -16.88 -9.16 -15.95
CA VAL A 185 -15.96 -9.33 -17.10
C VAL A 185 -14.78 -10.24 -16.74
N LYS A 186 -14.22 -10.11 -15.53
CA LYS A 186 -13.13 -10.99 -15.07
C LYS A 186 -13.59 -12.43 -14.82
N LEU A 187 -14.84 -12.64 -14.40
CA LEU A 187 -15.41 -13.95 -14.12
C LEU A 187 -15.94 -14.66 -15.37
N SER A 188 -16.13 -13.96 -16.49
CA SER A 188 -16.53 -14.61 -17.73
C SER A 188 -15.29 -15.04 -18.53
N ASP A 189 -15.16 -16.35 -18.75
CA ASP A 189 -14.08 -16.97 -19.56
C ASP A 189 -14.21 -16.67 -21.07
N ALA A 190 -15.09 -15.74 -21.46
CA ALA A 190 -15.39 -15.40 -22.84
C ALA A 190 -14.91 -13.96 -23.13
N ASN A 191 -14.45 -13.71 -24.37
CA ASN A 191 -14.20 -12.36 -24.88
C ASN A 191 -15.51 -11.54 -24.89
N GLU A 192 -15.96 -11.07 -23.74
CA GLU A 192 -17.25 -10.39 -23.60
C GLU A 192 -17.11 -8.87 -23.64
N ASP A 193 -18.07 -8.28 -24.37
CA ASP A 193 -18.25 -6.85 -24.57
C ASP A 193 -18.63 -6.19 -23.24
N GLU A 194 -17.68 -5.48 -22.62
CA GLU A 194 -17.90 -4.65 -21.42
C GLU A 194 -19.15 -3.76 -21.56
N ALA A 195 -19.45 -3.30 -22.79
CA ALA A 195 -20.65 -2.52 -23.07
C ALA A 195 -21.94 -3.34 -22.94
N GLY A 196 -21.94 -4.63 -23.30
CA GLY A 196 -23.08 -5.54 -23.13
C GLY A 196 -23.40 -5.81 -21.66
N ILE A 197 -22.38 -6.03 -20.83
CA ILE A 197 -22.56 -6.22 -19.38
C ILE A 197 -23.05 -4.92 -18.72
N ARG A 198 -22.52 -3.76 -19.15
CA ARG A 198 -23.04 -2.44 -18.75
C ARG A 198 -24.52 -2.26 -19.10
N ARG A 199 -24.94 -2.63 -20.31
CA ARG A 199 -26.35 -2.53 -20.75
C ARG A 199 -27.26 -3.41 -19.91
N GLY A 200 -26.88 -4.67 -19.67
CA GLY A 200 -27.64 -5.60 -18.84
C GLY A 200 -27.81 -5.13 -17.39
N LEU A 201 -26.76 -4.59 -16.77
CA LEU A 201 -26.84 -4.03 -15.41
C LEU A 201 -27.66 -2.74 -15.32
N ALA A 202 -27.71 -1.96 -16.39
CA ALA A 202 -28.56 -0.78 -16.49
C ALA A 202 -30.02 -1.12 -16.85
N GLY A 203 -30.36 -2.40 -17.07
CA GLY A 203 -31.68 -2.83 -17.49
C GLY A 203 -32.07 -2.36 -18.89
N GLN A 204 -31.10 -2.10 -19.76
CA GLN A 204 -31.32 -1.75 -21.16
C GLN A 204 -31.13 -3.00 -22.02
N ASP A 205 -32.23 -3.50 -22.62
CA ASP A 205 -32.17 -4.55 -23.63
C ASP A 205 -31.60 -4.00 -24.94
N ASP A 206 -30.95 -4.87 -25.73
CA ASP A 206 -30.50 -4.56 -27.10
C ASP A 206 -31.66 -4.16 -28.04
N ASN A 207 -32.92 -4.37 -27.60
CA ASN A 207 -34.14 -4.09 -28.32
C ASN A 207 -35.09 -3.23 -27.47
N SER A 208 -34.97 -1.91 -27.56
CA SER A 208 -36.06 -0.98 -27.17
C SER A 208 -37.13 -0.85 -28.27
N ASP A 209 -37.33 -1.91 -29.05
CA ASP A 209 -38.41 -2.03 -30.02
C ASP A 209 -39.10 -3.40 -29.87
N PHE A 210 -39.90 -3.54 -28.82
CA PHE A 210 -40.98 -4.53 -28.79
C PHE A 210 -42.24 -3.91 -29.41
N SER A 211 -42.19 -3.61 -30.70
CA SER A 211 -43.40 -3.50 -31.50
C SER A 211 -43.76 -4.89 -32.04
N VAL A 212 -44.64 -5.60 -31.31
CA VAL A 212 -45.51 -6.64 -31.87
C VAL A 212 -46.94 -6.15 -31.76
#